data_AF-A0A5C7VXU2-F1
#
_entry.id   AF-A0A5C7VXU2-F1
#
_cell.length_a   1.000
_cell.length_b   1.000
_cell.length_c   1.000
_cell.angle_alpha   90.00
_cell.angle_beta   90.00
_cell.angle_gamma   90.00
#
_symmetry.space_group_name_H-M   'P 1'
#
loop_
_entity.id
_entity.type
_entity.pdbx_description
1 polymer ?
#
loop_
_entity_poly.entity_id
_entity_poly.type
_entity_poly.pdbx_seq_one_letter_code
_entity_poly.pdbx_strand_id
1 'polypeptide(L)'
;MAKLTAKQLEALTAADDGKTLREDGGLVAKVRAGIRGVTVLFRYEFKLDGVKRDHRLGSWPKKSLAQIRADRDEVRATAAKGIDPTAARKASKIEAQAAVAATIAEAERQAAENKTVADLFDEWIRDGVSRQDGNAELIRSFKKDVLPLIGKKPLRNLTEKDLLAVLRSIKARGLNRTVVIRNNDIGQMLRWGEKRKPWRGLMTDGNPADLIDVSKLLDHDYEEQRDRLLSPDEIRELRDILESLEKDYEELPAGQKYSGIRPVNTRVQCALWIGLSTLCR
;
A
#
# COMPACT_ATOMS: atom_id res chain seq x y z
N MET A 1 52.52 24.55 28.88
CA MET A 1 51.41 24.75 29.84
C MET A 1 51.11 23.42 30.53
N ALA A 2 50.71 23.45 31.80
CA ALA A 2 50.41 22.22 32.54
C ALA A 2 49.20 21.48 31.94
N LYS A 3 49.21 20.14 32.02
CA LYS A 3 48.15 19.26 31.54
C LYS A 3 46.92 19.37 32.46
N LEU A 4 45.73 19.56 31.91
CA LEU A 4 44.50 19.66 32.71
C LEU A 4 44.15 18.28 33.31
N THR A 5 43.78 18.25 34.58
CA THR A 5 43.44 17.00 35.30
C THR A 5 41.95 16.95 35.65
N ALA A 6 41.39 15.75 35.79
CA ALA A 6 39.98 15.59 36.16
C ALA A 6 39.68 16.27 37.52
N LYS A 7 40.56 16.08 38.51
CA LYS A 7 40.49 16.75 39.82
C LYS A 7 40.44 18.27 39.72
N GLN A 8 41.19 18.88 38.80
CA GLN A 8 41.14 20.33 38.58
C GLN A 8 39.80 20.78 38.01
N LEU A 9 39.15 19.98 37.16
CA LEU A 9 37.83 20.32 36.61
C LEU A 9 36.70 20.08 37.61
N GLU A 10 36.82 19.05 38.45
CA GLU A 10 35.90 18.75 39.55
C GLU A 10 35.90 19.84 40.63
N ALA A 11 37.05 20.50 40.84
CA ALA A 11 37.17 21.60 41.79
C ALA A 11 36.58 22.94 41.28
N LEU A 12 36.12 23.02 40.04
CA LEU A 12 35.54 24.25 39.49
C LEU A 12 34.15 24.51 40.05
N THR A 13 33.86 25.80 40.33
CA THR A 13 32.60 26.23 40.92
C THR A 13 31.86 27.22 40.01
N ALA A 14 30.68 27.66 40.43
CA ALA A 14 29.93 28.69 39.70
C ALA A 14 30.70 30.02 39.57
N ALA A 15 31.60 30.32 40.51
CA ALA A 15 32.45 31.51 40.47
C ALA A 15 33.49 31.48 39.34
N ASP A 16 33.78 30.29 38.78
CA ASP A 16 34.70 30.12 37.67
C ASP A 16 34.02 30.28 36.29
N ASP A 17 32.74 30.70 36.22
CA ASP A 17 32.06 30.88 34.94
C ASP A 17 32.83 31.80 33.99
N GLY A 18 32.93 31.41 32.72
CA GLY A 18 33.65 32.16 31.70
C GLY A 18 35.18 32.01 31.73
N LYS A 19 35.74 31.43 32.80
CA LYS A 19 37.18 31.14 32.90
C LYS A 19 37.66 30.30 31.73
N THR A 20 38.81 30.68 31.17
CA THR A 20 39.46 29.96 30.07
C THR A 20 40.71 29.27 30.58
N LEU A 21 40.74 27.95 30.44
CA LEU A 21 41.88 27.09 30.77
C LEU A 21 42.55 26.66 29.46
N ARG A 22 43.88 26.51 29.47
CA ARG A 22 44.61 26.08 28.28
C ARG A 22 45.58 24.98 28.63
N GLU A 23 45.68 24.02 27.73
CA GLU A 23 46.64 22.93 27.73
C GLU A 23 47.47 22.99 26.44
N ASP A 24 48.67 22.40 26.46
CA ASP A 24 49.54 22.36 25.29
C ASP A 24 48.89 21.61 24.11
N GLY A 25 49.40 21.91 22.91
CA GLY A 25 48.85 21.37 21.67
C GLY A 25 47.52 22.01 21.27
N GLY A 26 47.29 23.28 21.62
CA GLY A 26 46.15 24.07 21.15
C GLY A 26 44.80 23.71 21.81
N LEU A 27 44.81 22.95 22.92
CA LEU A 27 43.58 22.59 23.63
C LEU A 27 43.15 23.72 24.56
N VAL A 28 41.95 24.25 24.34
CA VAL A 28 41.38 25.34 25.12
C VAL A 28 40.05 24.90 25.72
N ALA A 29 39.85 25.17 27.01
CA ALA A 29 38.66 24.83 27.75
C ALA A 29 38.00 26.11 28.29
N LYS A 30 36.68 26.23 28.14
CA LYS A 30 35.89 27.34 28.69
C LYS A 30 34.89 26.81 29.70
N VAL A 31 34.99 27.30 30.93
CA VAL A 31 34.07 26.95 32.01
C VAL A 31 32.72 27.61 31.77
N ARG A 32 31.65 26.84 31.96
CA ARG A 32 30.26 27.28 31.90
C ARG A 32 29.50 26.80 33.13
N ALA A 33 29.12 27.71 34.00
CA ALA A 33 28.20 27.43 35.09
C ALA A 33 26.77 27.61 34.61
N GLY A 34 25.90 26.64 34.89
CA GLY A 34 24.47 26.74 34.60
C GLY A 34 23.63 26.10 35.71
N ILE A 35 22.32 26.11 35.52
CA ILE A 35 21.34 25.57 36.50
C ILE A 35 21.61 24.08 36.81
N ARG A 36 22.18 23.34 35.85
CA ARG A 36 22.52 21.92 35.95
C ARG A 36 23.95 21.64 36.46
N GLY A 37 24.66 22.66 36.95
CA GLY A 37 26.03 22.55 37.44
C GLY A 37 27.08 23.12 36.48
N VAL A 38 28.36 22.84 36.77
CA VAL A 38 29.51 23.31 36.00
C VAL A 38 29.81 22.36 34.84
N THR A 39 29.89 22.89 33.63
CA THR A 39 30.31 22.18 32.42
C THR A 39 31.53 22.86 31.83
N VAL A 40 32.51 22.09 31.38
CA VAL A 40 33.71 22.65 30.74
C VAL A 40 33.69 22.32 29.26
N LEU A 41 33.59 23.34 28.41
CA LEU A 41 33.53 23.21 26.96
C LEU A 41 34.94 23.20 26.38
N PHE A 42 35.29 22.16 25.63
CA PHE A 42 36.62 22.04 25.02
C PHE A 42 36.59 22.34 23.53
N ARG A 43 37.63 23.03 23.07
CA ARG A 43 37.92 23.27 21.66
C ARG A 43 39.41 23.12 21.37
N TYR A 44 39.72 22.75 20.15
CA TYR A 44 41.06 22.77 19.59
C TYR A 44 41.22 24.03 18.75
N GLU A 45 42.19 24.89 19.09
CA GLU A 45 42.55 26.08 18.32
C GLU A 45 43.79 25.78 17.45
N PHE A 46 43.69 26.03 16.15
CA PHE A 46 44.75 25.75 15.18
C PHE A 46 44.81 26.82 14.08
N LYS A 47 45.84 26.74 13.23
CA LYS A 47 45.92 27.54 12.00
C LYS A 47 45.83 26.61 10.80
N LEU A 48 45.01 27.00 9.83
CA LEU A 48 44.91 26.35 8.52
C LEU A 48 44.98 27.47 7.48
N ASP A 49 45.87 27.33 6.50
CA ASP A 49 46.13 28.34 5.46
C ASP A 49 46.39 29.75 6.01
N GLY A 50 47.14 29.82 7.12
CA GLY A 50 47.46 31.08 7.80
C GLY A 50 46.32 31.68 8.63
N VAL A 51 45.09 31.17 8.51
CA VAL A 51 43.90 31.64 9.23
C VAL A 51 43.71 30.87 10.53
N LYS A 52 43.46 31.57 11.64
CA LYS A 52 43.10 30.94 12.92
C LYS A 52 41.71 30.32 12.83
N ARG A 53 41.58 29.06 13.25
CA ARG A 53 40.33 28.29 13.30
C ARG A 53 40.21 27.60 14.66
N ASP A 54 38.98 27.29 15.07
CA ASP A 54 38.73 26.43 16.21
C ASP A 54 37.78 25.28 15.87
N HIS A 55 37.89 24.17 16.60
CA HIS A 55 37.02 23.01 16.45
C HIS A 55 36.55 22.54 17.83
N ARG A 56 35.24 22.38 18.00
CA ARG A 56 34.65 21.99 19.28
C ARG A 56 34.78 20.48 19.50
N LEU A 57 35.38 20.08 20.61
CA LEU A 57 35.67 18.67 20.94
C LEU A 57 34.61 18.04 21.85
N GLY A 58 33.82 18.87 22.52
CA GLY A 58 32.74 18.43 23.41
C GLY A 58 32.83 19.11 24.77
N SER A 59 32.37 18.41 25.81
CA SER A 59 32.33 18.97 27.15
C SER A 59 32.54 17.93 28.23
N TRP A 60 33.25 18.31 29.28
CA TRP A 60 33.33 17.56 30.53
C TRP A 60 32.17 17.97 31.46
N PRO A 61 31.51 17.04 32.19
CA PRO A 61 31.85 15.62 32.36
C PRO A 61 31.27 14.67 31.29
N LYS A 62 30.47 15.15 30.32
CA LYS A 62 29.84 14.30 29.28
C LYS A 62 30.85 13.46 28.48
N LYS A 63 32.06 13.99 28.26
CA LYS A 63 33.22 13.26 27.73
C LYS A 63 34.35 13.31 28.74
N SER A 64 35.10 12.21 28.82
CA SER A 64 36.33 12.18 29.62
C SER A 64 37.43 13.04 28.99
N LEU A 65 38.39 13.50 29.80
CA LEU A 65 39.57 14.22 29.29
C LEU A 65 40.38 13.37 28.29
N ALA A 66 40.37 12.04 28.44
CA ALA A 66 41.03 11.14 27.50
C ALA A 66 40.33 11.15 26.13
N GLN A 67 38.99 11.06 26.10
CA GLN A 67 38.21 11.16 24.86
C GLN A 67 38.40 12.52 24.18
N ILE A 68 38.37 13.61 24.96
CA ILE A 68 38.57 14.97 24.42
C ILE A 68 39.97 15.12 23.78
N ARG A 69 41.01 14.53 24.38
CA ARG A 69 42.36 14.54 23.81
C ARG A 69 42.49 13.66 22.57
N ALA A 70 41.84 12.50 22.55
CA ALA A 70 41.79 11.65 21.37
C ALA A 70 41.12 12.38 20.20
N ASP A 71 39.95 12.99 20.43
CA ASP A 71 39.26 13.80 19.41
C ASP A 71 40.14 14.97 18.92
N ARG A 72 40.89 15.62 19.82
CA ARG A 72 41.84 16.67 19.44
C ARG A 72 42.90 16.13 18.49
N ASP A 73 43.48 14.98 18.79
CA ASP A 73 44.56 14.41 18.00
C ASP A 73 44.08 13.96 16.61
N GLU A 74 42.84 13.45 16.50
CA GLU A 74 42.18 13.17 15.21
C GLU A 74 41.95 14.44 14.37
N VAL A 75 41.40 15.49 15.01
CA VAL A 75 41.15 16.79 14.36
C VAL A 75 42.48 17.43 13.93
N ARG A 76 43.52 17.33 14.76
CA ARG A 76 44.88 17.79 14.44
C ARG A 76 45.46 17.04 13.25
N ALA A 77 45.34 15.72 13.21
CA ALA A 77 45.81 14.92 12.08
C ALA A 77 45.08 15.27 10.77
N THR A 78 43.78 15.59 10.85
CA THR A 78 42.99 16.03 9.70
C THR A 78 43.43 17.41 9.21
N ALA A 79 43.58 18.36 10.14
CA ALA A 79 44.05 19.72 9.82
C ALA A 79 45.48 19.72 9.24
N ALA A 80 46.36 18.81 9.71
CA ALA A 80 47.71 18.65 9.17
C ALA A 80 47.75 18.19 7.70
N LYS A 81 46.66 17.59 7.20
CA LYS A 81 46.49 17.23 5.79
C LYS A 81 45.90 18.38 4.93
N GLY A 82 45.74 19.58 5.51
CA GLY A 82 45.14 20.71 4.81
C GLY A 82 43.60 20.71 4.79
N ILE A 83 42.95 19.81 5.51
CA ILE A 83 41.48 19.64 5.48
C ILE A 83 40.87 20.37 6.68
N ASP A 84 39.90 21.27 6.46
CA ASP A 84 39.11 21.88 7.55
C ASP A 84 38.18 20.82 8.17
N PRO A 85 38.40 20.40 9.44
CA PRO A 85 37.63 19.34 10.08
C PRO A 85 36.15 19.70 10.30
N THR A 86 35.84 20.99 10.43
CA THR A 86 34.46 21.46 10.56
C THR A 86 33.73 21.35 9.22
N ALA A 87 34.40 21.70 8.12
CA ALA A 87 33.88 21.52 6.77
C ALA A 87 33.70 20.04 6.43
N ALA A 88 34.69 19.19 6.74
CA ALA A 88 34.63 17.74 6.53
C ALA A 88 33.46 17.08 7.27
N ARG A 89 33.25 17.46 8.55
CA ARG A 89 32.10 16.96 9.33
C ARG A 89 30.75 17.42 8.77
N LYS A 90 30.68 18.66 8.25
CA LYS A 90 29.47 19.18 7.61
C LYS A 90 29.21 18.45 6.28
N ALA A 91 30.23 18.23 5.46
CA ALA A 91 30.15 17.48 4.22
C ALA A 91 29.66 16.05 4.45
N SER A 92 30.28 15.32 5.39
CA SER A 92 29.86 13.97 5.76
C SER A 92 28.41 13.89 6.24
N LYS A 93 27.93 14.90 7.00
CA LYS A 93 26.51 14.96 7.40
C LYS A 93 25.58 15.19 6.22
N ILE A 94 25.96 16.05 5.28
CA ILE A 94 25.18 16.31 4.05
C ILE A 94 25.13 15.05 3.18
N GLU A 95 26.27 14.38 2.98
CA GLU A 95 26.36 13.11 2.25
C GLU A 95 25.49 12.02 2.88
N ALA A 96 25.54 11.87 4.21
CA ALA A 96 24.69 10.91 4.91
C ALA A 96 23.19 11.22 4.75
N GLN A 97 22.80 12.50 4.80
CA GLN A 97 21.42 12.91 4.55
C GLN A 97 21.00 12.66 3.10
N ALA A 98 21.87 12.97 2.14
CA ALA A 98 21.62 12.73 0.72
C ALA A 98 21.50 11.22 0.42
N ALA A 99 22.33 10.38 1.04
CA ALA A 99 22.26 8.93 0.90
C ALA A 99 20.93 8.36 1.42
N VAL A 100 20.45 8.85 2.58
CA VAL A 100 19.14 8.47 3.14
C VAL A 100 18.00 8.95 2.23
N ALA A 101 18.05 10.20 1.75
CA ALA A 101 17.05 10.72 0.83
C ALA A 101 17.00 9.94 -0.48
N ALA A 102 18.15 9.53 -1.01
CA ALA A 102 18.25 8.71 -2.21
C ALA A 102 17.66 7.31 -2.00
N THR A 103 17.89 6.68 -0.83
CA THR A 103 17.26 5.37 -0.53
C THR A 103 15.75 5.49 -0.39
N ILE A 104 15.25 6.56 0.23
CA ILE A 104 13.80 6.81 0.34
C ILE A 104 13.20 7.02 -1.06
N ALA A 105 13.80 7.88 -1.88
CA ALA A 105 13.32 8.16 -3.23
C ALA A 105 13.31 6.91 -4.12
N GLU A 106 14.33 6.07 -4.01
CA GLU A 106 14.39 4.79 -4.74
C GLU A 106 13.32 3.81 -4.25
N ALA A 107 13.09 3.72 -2.94
CA ALA A 107 12.02 2.89 -2.39
C ALA A 107 10.62 3.37 -2.82
N GLU A 108 10.39 4.68 -2.82
CA GLU A 108 9.13 5.29 -3.30
C GLU A 108 8.93 5.03 -4.80
N ARG A 109 9.99 5.14 -5.60
CA ARG A 109 9.96 4.80 -7.02
C ARG A 109 9.63 3.33 -7.24
N GLN A 110 10.30 2.43 -6.53
CA GLN A 110 10.02 1.00 -6.62
C GLN A 110 8.59 0.65 -6.19
N ALA A 111 8.06 1.32 -5.16
CA ALA A 111 6.67 1.15 -4.73
C ALA A 111 5.69 1.64 -5.80
N ALA A 112 5.97 2.79 -6.43
CA ALA A 112 5.15 3.32 -7.52
C ALA A 112 5.17 2.40 -8.76
N GLU A 113 6.34 1.85 -9.12
CA GLU A 113 6.50 0.92 -10.24
C GLU A 113 5.89 -0.47 -9.97
N ASN A 114 5.76 -0.87 -8.69
CA ASN A 114 5.23 -2.18 -8.30
C ASN A 114 3.77 -2.17 -7.85
N LYS A 115 3.02 -1.07 -8.05
CA LYS A 115 1.59 -1.08 -7.73
C LYS A 115 0.87 -2.21 -8.45
N THR A 116 0.00 -2.88 -7.72
CA THR A 116 -0.66 -4.11 -8.13
C THR A 116 -2.04 -3.87 -8.71
N VAL A 117 -2.65 -4.92 -9.27
CA VAL A 117 -4.06 -4.88 -9.72
C VAL A 117 -5.01 -4.62 -8.54
N ALA A 118 -4.71 -5.15 -7.35
CA ALA A 118 -5.50 -4.87 -6.15
C ALA A 118 -5.45 -3.39 -5.76
N ASP A 119 -4.29 -2.75 -5.84
CA ASP A 119 -4.16 -1.32 -5.55
C ASP A 119 -4.98 -0.48 -6.54
N LEU A 120 -4.96 -0.86 -7.83
CA LEU A 120 -5.79 -0.20 -8.85
C LEU A 120 -7.28 -0.40 -8.56
N PHE A 121 -7.66 -1.61 -8.18
CA PHE A 121 -9.04 -1.95 -7.85
C PHE A 121 -9.54 -1.10 -6.67
N ASP A 122 -8.77 -0.99 -5.59
CA ASP A 122 -9.17 -0.22 -4.40
C ASP A 122 -9.34 1.28 -4.71
N GLU A 123 -8.47 1.85 -5.56
CA GLU A 123 -8.59 3.25 -6.00
C GLU A 123 -9.77 3.44 -6.97
N TRP A 124 -9.99 2.49 -7.89
CA TRP A 124 -11.10 2.51 -8.82
C TRP A 124 -12.46 2.40 -8.12
N ILE A 125 -12.59 1.56 -7.10
CA ILE A 125 -13.82 1.45 -6.30
C ILE A 125 -14.13 2.74 -5.55
N ARG A 126 -13.10 3.49 -5.13
CA ARG A 126 -13.28 4.77 -4.43
C ARG A 126 -13.73 5.88 -5.36
N ASP A 127 -13.05 6.03 -6.50
CA ASP A 127 -13.12 7.27 -7.30
C ASP A 127 -13.52 7.04 -8.78
N GLY A 128 -13.77 5.80 -9.19
CA GLY A 128 -13.90 5.43 -10.60
C GLY A 128 -15.15 4.67 -11.01
N VAL A 129 -15.95 4.22 -10.06
CA VAL A 129 -17.22 3.57 -10.33
C VAL A 129 -18.21 3.82 -9.20
N SER A 130 -19.46 4.07 -9.56
CA SER A 130 -20.57 4.19 -8.62
C SER A 130 -21.76 3.40 -9.17
N ARG A 131 -22.19 2.40 -8.41
CA ARG A 131 -23.36 1.55 -8.67
C ARG A 131 -24.43 1.83 -7.61
N GLN A 132 -25.69 1.55 -7.93
CA GLN A 132 -26.83 1.80 -7.02
C GLN A 132 -26.71 1.07 -5.67
N ASP A 133 -26.07 -0.10 -5.65
CA ASP A 133 -25.82 -0.93 -4.47
C ASP A 133 -24.56 -0.50 -3.68
N GLY A 134 -24.00 0.68 -3.97
CA GLY A 134 -22.75 1.13 -3.35
C GLY A 134 -21.55 0.27 -3.74
N ASN A 135 -21.55 -0.33 -4.94
CA ASN A 135 -20.52 -1.24 -5.46
C ASN A 135 -20.45 -2.59 -4.71
N ALA A 136 -21.45 -2.95 -3.89
CA ALA A 136 -21.41 -4.15 -3.04
C ALA A 136 -21.24 -5.45 -3.83
N GLU A 137 -22.03 -5.65 -4.90
CA GLU A 137 -21.90 -6.81 -5.77
C GLU A 137 -20.52 -6.82 -6.42
N LEU A 138 -20.13 -5.70 -7.03
CA LEU A 138 -18.86 -5.55 -7.74
C LEU A 138 -17.68 -5.92 -6.83
N ILE A 139 -17.65 -5.43 -5.59
CA ILE A 139 -16.62 -5.75 -4.62
C ILE A 139 -16.62 -7.23 -4.26
N ARG A 140 -17.80 -7.79 -3.94
CA ARG A 140 -17.95 -9.21 -3.59
C ARG A 140 -17.41 -10.09 -4.71
N SER A 141 -17.73 -9.74 -5.95
CA SER A 141 -17.48 -10.57 -7.11
C SER A 141 -16.03 -10.43 -7.59
N PHE A 142 -15.39 -9.25 -7.48
CA PHE A 142 -13.93 -9.10 -7.67
C PHE A 142 -13.13 -9.87 -6.62
N LYS A 143 -13.51 -9.81 -5.35
CA LYS A 143 -12.86 -10.55 -4.26
C LYS A 143 -12.96 -12.07 -4.46
N LYS A 144 -14.06 -12.54 -5.05
CA LYS A 144 -14.28 -13.96 -5.32
C LYS A 144 -13.53 -14.45 -6.55
N ASP A 145 -13.60 -13.71 -7.66
CA ASP A 145 -13.23 -14.25 -8.98
C ASP A 145 -11.95 -13.64 -9.58
N VAL A 146 -11.57 -12.41 -9.20
CA VAL A 146 -10.50 -11.65 -9.88
C VAL A 146 -9.25 -11.54 -9.01
N LEU A 147 -9.40 -10.93 -7.84
CA LEU A 147 -8.29 -10.62 -6.94
C LEU A 147 -7.51 -11.86 -6.47
N PRO A 148 -8.13 -13.04 -6.25
CA PRO A 148 -7.37 -14.24 -5.90
C PRO A 148 -6.36 -14.68 -6.97
N LEU A 149 -6.63 -14.38 -8.24
CA LEU A 149 -5.79 -14.80 -9.37
C LEU A 149 -4.77 -13.73 -9.76
N ILE A 150 -5.20 -12.48 -9.89
CA ILE A 150 -4.35 -11.40 -10.43
C ILE A 150 -4.12 -10.24 -9.46
N GLY A 151 -4.77 -10.23 -8.29
CA GLY A 151 -4.75 -9.07 -7.38
C GLY A 151 -3.35 -8.67 -6.92
N LYS A 152 -2.49 -9.63 -6.60
CA LYS A 152 -1.10 -9.38 -6.17
C LYS A 152 -0.13 -9.11 -7.31
N LYS A 153 -0.56 -9.25 -8.56
CA LYS A 153 0.31 -9.08 -9.71
C LYS A 153 0.58 -7.59 -9.93
N PRO A 154 1.86 -7.17 -10.11
CA PRO A 154 2.18 -5.81 -10.50
C PRO A 154 1.45 -5.45 -11.80
N LEU A 155 0.83 -4.27 -11.85
CA LEU A 155 0.02 -3.85 -12.99
C LEU A 155 0.86 -3.80 -14.28
N ARG A 156 2.13 -3.39 -14.17
CA ARG A 156 3.10 -3.39 -15.27
C ARG A 156 3.39 -4.75 -15.90
N ASN A 157 3.10 -5.83 -15.17
CA ASN A 157 3.31 -7.20 -15.64
C ASN A 157 1.99 -7.87 -16.02
N LEU A 158 0.86 -7.18 -15.95
CA LEU A 158 -0.45 -7.73 -16.28
C LEU A 158 -0.54 -7.97 -17.78
N THR A 159 -0.88 -9.19 -18.17
CA THR A 159 -0.99 -9.60 -19.57
C THR A 159 -2.40 -10.05 -19.92
N GLU A 160 -2.72 -10.07 -21.21
CA GLU A 160 -3.97 -10.65 -21.74
C GLU A 160 -4.18 -12.10 -21.24
N LYS A 161 -3.10 -12.89 -21.17
CA LYS A 161 -3.16 -14.30 -20.70
C LYS A 161 -3.67 -14.40 -19.26
N ASP A 162 -3.31 -13.45 -18.40
CA ASP A 162 -3.79 -13.42 -17.01
C ASP A 162 -5.28 -13.15 -16.94
N LEU A 163 -5.75 -12.21 -17.75
CA LEU A 163 -7.17 -11.87 -17.84
C LEU A 163 -7.98 -13.04 -18.42
N LEU A 164 -7.47 -13.71 -19.46
CA LEU A 164 -8.08 -14.93 -20.00
C LEU A 164 -8.14 -16.05 -18.96
N ALA A 165 -7.12 -16.20 -18.11
CA ALA A 165 -7.14 -17.20 -17.03
C ALA A 165 -8.26 -16.93 -16.01
N VAL A 166 -8.47 -15.65 -15.65
CA VAL A 166 -9.61 -15.23 -14.80
C VAL A 166 -10.94 -15.59 -15.46
N LEU A 167 -11.14 -15.20 -16.72
CA LEU A 167 -12.40 -15.44 -17.44
C LEU A 167 -12.66 -16.94 -17.64
N ARG A 168 -11.64 -17.74 -17.95
CA ARG A 168 -11.76 -19.20 -18.10
C ARG A 168 -12.12 -19.89 -16.78
N SER A 169 -11.59 -19.42 -15.65
CA SER A 169 -11.96 -19.92 -14.31
C SER A 169 -13.46 -19.72 -14.03
N ILE A 170 -14.01 -18.57 -14.46
CA ILE A 170 -15.45 -18.31 -14.36
C ILE A 170 -16.23 -19.21 -15.32
N LYS A 171 -15.78 -19.35 -16.57
CA LYS A 171 -16.39 -20.21 -17.59
C LYS A 171 -16.47 -21.67 -17.12
N ALA A 172 -15.43 -22.20 -16.49
CA ALA A 172 -15.39 -23.59 -16.02
C ALA A 172 -16.53 -23.93 -15.03
N ARG A 173 -17.20 -22.92 -14.45
CA ARG A 173 -18.37 -23.06 -13.59
C ARG A 173 -19.72 -23.00 -14.34
N GLY A 174 -19.70 -22.90 -15.67
CA GLY A 174 -20.90 -22.78 -16.52
C GLY A 174 -21.54 -21.38 -16.52
N LEU A 175 -20.84 -20.35 -16.05
CA LEU A 175 -21.41 -19.02 -15.81
C LEU A 175 -21.12 -18.03 -16.97
N ASN A 176 -21.64 -18.31 -18.17
CA ASN A 176 -21.38 -17.49 -19.38
C ASN A 176 -21.74 -16.01 -19.21
N ARG A 177 -22.91 -15.70 -18.63
CA ARG A 177 -23.30 -14.31 -18.35
C ARG A 177 -22.31 -13.60 -17.43
N THR A 178 -21.81 -14.31 -16.42
CA THR A 178 -20.82 -13.78 -15.48
C THR A 178 -19.47 -13.53 -16.15
N VAL A 179 -19.08 -14.33 -17.16
CA VAL A 179 -17.88 -14.07 -17.96
C VAL A 179 -17.98 -12.70 -18.66
N VAL A 180 -19.12 -12.41 -19.31
CA VAL A 180 -19.36 -11.14 -19.99
C VAL A 180 -19.32 -9.97 -19.02
N ILE A 181 -20.07 -10.05 -17.90
CA ILE A 181 -20.09 -9.01 -16.86
C ILE A 181 -18.67 -8.76 -16.35
N ARG A 182 -17.94 -9.84 -16.04
CA ARG A 182 -16.60 -9.71 -15.48
C ARG A 182 -15.61 -9.09 -16.44
N ASN A 183 -15.64 -9.50 -17.71
CA ASN A 183 -14.81 -8.91 -18.75
C ASN A 183 -15.04 -7.39 -18.85
N ASN A 184 -16.31 -6.98 -18.83
CA ASN A 184 -16.67 -5.57 -18.91
C ASN A 184 -16.21 -4.78 -17.68
N ASP A 185 -16.38 -5.31 -16.47
CA ASP A 185 -15.92 -4.63 -15.25
C ASP A 185 -14.38 -4.53 -15.18
N ILE A 186 -13.65 -5.60 -15.52
CA ILE A 186 -12.18 -5.59 -15.59
C ILE A 186 -11.73 -4.55 -16.61
N GLY A 187 -12.32 -4.55 -17.81
CA GLY A 187 -12.00 -3.57 -18.84
C GLY A 187 -12.33 -2.14 -18.41
N GLN A 188 -13.43 -1.92 -17.70
CA GLN A 188 -13.78 -0.61 -17.15
C GLN A 188 -12.73 -0.11 -16.16
N MET A 189 -12.30 -0.96 -15.23
CA MET A 189 -11.25 -0.65 -14.25
C MET A 189 -9.93 -0.28 -14.95
N LEU A 190 -9.49 -1.08 -15.91
CA LEU A 190 -8.23 -0.85 -16.61
C LEU A 190 -8.25 0.42 -17.47
N ARG A 191 -9.34 0.66 -18.23
CA ARG A 191 -9.53 1.91 -18.98
C ARG A 191 -9.63 3.14 -18.08
N TRP A 192 -10.16 2.99 -16.87
CA TRP A 192 -10.15 4.08 -15.88
C TRP A 192 -8.73 4.39 -15.40
N GLY A 193 -7.93 3.35 -15.12
CA GLY A 193 -6.53 3.46 -14.73
C GLY A 193 -5.65 4.07 -15.83
N GLU A 194 -5.82 3.65 -17.08
CA GLU A 194 -5.06 4.14 -18.24
C GLU A 194 -5.14 5.66 -18.41
N LYS A 195 -6.18 6.30 -17.85
CA LYS A 195 -6.38 7.74 -17.92
C LYS A 195 -5.74 8.53 -16.78
N ARG A 196 -5.13 7.89 -15.77
CA ARG A 196 -4.75 8.52 -14.49
C ARG A 196 -3.36 8.14 -14.04
N LYS A 197 -2.65 9.06 -13.38
CA LYS A 197 -1.41 8.74 -12.66
C LYS A 197 -1.76 8.14 -11.29
N PRO A 198 -0.97 7.17 -10.78
CA PRO A 198 0.26 6.62 -11.37
C PRO A 198 0.02 5.50 -12.41
N TRP A 199 -1.20 4.98 -12.51
CA TRP A 199 -1.56 3.77 -13.28
C TRP A 199 -1.22 3.81 -14.77
N ARG A 200 -1.44 4.95 -15.44
CA ARG A 200 -1.10 5.17 -16.85
C ARG A 200 0.36 4.83 -17.14
N GLY A 201 1.28 5.17 -16.24
CA GLY A 201 2.71 4.89 -16.43
C GLY A 201 3.07 3.41 -16.29
N LEU A 202 2.17 2.60 -15.73
CA LEU A 202 2.34 1.16 -15.57
C LEU A 202 1.75 0.36 -16.73
N MET A 203 0.96 0.97 -17.62
CA MET A 203 0.35 0.32 -18.79
C MET A 203 0.94 0.89 -20.10
N THR A 204 2.26 0.98 -20.19
CA THR A 204 2.97 1.53 -21.35
C THR A 204 2.74 0.74 -22.63
N ASP A 205 2.55 -0.58 -22.51
CA ASP A 205 2.31 -1.48 -23.64
C ASP A 205 0.83 -1.51 -24.07
N GLY A 206 0.01 -0.64 -23.46
CA GLY A 206 -1.43 -0.55 -23.68
C GLY A 206 -2.25 -1.36 -22.67
N ASN A 207 -3.57 -1.22 -22.75
CA ASN A 207 -4.50 -1.92 -21.88
C ASN A 207 -4.72 -3.37 -22.34
N PRO A 208 -4.33 -4.39 -21.55
CA PRO A 208 -4.46 -5.79 -21.95
C PRO A 208 -5.91 -6.27 -22.12
N ALA A 209 -6.89 -5.58 -21.54
CA ALA A 209 -8.31 -5.93 -21.73
C ALA A 209 -8.82 -5.63 -23.14
N ASP A 210 -8.20 -4.71 -23.87
CA ASP A 210 -8.64 -4.35 -25.22
C ASP A 210 -8.20 -5.40 -26.27
N LEU A 211 -7.35 -6.35 -25.89
CA LEU A 211 -6.93 -7.49 -26.71
C LEU A 211 -7.89 -8.68 -26.61
N ILE A 212 -8.80 -8.68 -25.64
CA ILE A 212 -9.66 -9.84 -25.35
C ILE A 212 -10.96 -9.75 -26.16
N ASP A 213 -11.15 -10.74 -27.02
CA ASP A 213 -12.45 -11.02 -27.62
C ASP A 213 -13.23 -12.02 -26.76
N VAL A 214 -14.12 -11.50 -25.91
CA VAL A 214 -14.92 -12.32 -24.98
C VAL A 214 -15.85 -13.29 -25.71
N SER A 215 -16.27 -12.99 -26.95
CA SER A 215 -17.21 -13.84 -27.70
C SER A 215 -16.63 -15.24 -27.95
N LYS A 216 -15.31 -15.33 -28.17
CA LYS A 216 -14.57 -16.59 -28.36
C LYS A 216 -14.49 -17.45 -27.09
N LEU A 217 -14.80 -16.87 -25.93
CA LEU A 217 -14.87 -17.59 -24.67
C LEU A 217 -16.28 -18.09 -24.37
N LEU A 218 -17.33 -17.65 -25.07
CA LEU A 218 -18.69 -18.07 -24.77
C LEU A 218 -18.99 -19.41 -25.47
N ASP A 219 -20.04 -20.09 -25.02
CA ASP A 219 -20.53 -21.28 -25.73
C ASP A 219 -21.25 -20.85 -27.01
N HIS A 220 -21.22 -21.68 -28.04
CA HIS A 220 -21.71 -21.30 -29.38
C HIS A 220 -23.22 -20.99 -29.43
N ASP A 221 -23.97 -21.51 -28.47
CA ASP A 221 -25.40 -21.33 -28.25
C ASP A 221 -25.72 -20.28 -27.17
N TYR A 222 -24.72 -19.55 -26.66
CA TYR A 222 -24.95 -18.54 -25.65
C TYR A 222 -25.66 -17.31 -26.24
N GLU A 223 -26.87 -17.06 -25.75
CA GLU A 223 -27.63 -15.83 -25.98
C GLU A 223 -27.67 -15.00 -24.68
N GLU A 224 -27.26 -13.74 -24.75
CA GLU A 224 -27.30 -12.83 -23.57
C GLU A 224 -28.74 -12.51 -23.15
N GLN A 225 -29.65 -12.48 -24.12
CA GLN A 225 -31.07 -12.25 -23.91
C GLN A 225 -31.82 -13.52 -24.31
N ARG A 226 -32.55 -14.11 -23.35
CA ARG A 226 -33.48 -15.18 -23.66
C ARG A 226 -34.77 -14.55 -24.15
N ASP A 227 -35.03 -14.61 -25.45
CA ASP A 227 -36.32 -14.19 -26.02
C ASP A 227 -37.42 -15.24 -25.83
N ARG A 228 -37.10 -16.37 -25.16
CA ARG A 228 -38.10 -17.38 -24.78
C ARG A 228 -39.08 -16.78 -23.77
N LEU A 229 -40.29 -16.56 -24.25
CA LEU A 229 -41.47 -16.29 -23.45
C LEU A 229 -42.20 -17.61 -23.17
N LEU A 230 -42.86 -17.70 -22.01
CA LEU A 230 -43.80 -18.79 -21.77
C LEU A 230 -45.01 -18.59 -22.69
N SER A 231 -45.38 -19.64 -23.43
CA SER A 231 -46.63 -19.64 -24.18
C SER A 231 -47.84 -19.65 -23.22
N PRO A 232 -49.03 -19.23 -23.68
CA PRO A 232 -50.25 -19.36 -22.87
C PRO A 232 -50.51 -20.78 -22.38
N ASP A 233 -50.08 -21.80 -23.11
CA ASP A 233 -50.24 -23.20 -22.73
C ASP A 233 -49.23 -23.59 -21.65
N GLU A 234 -47.98 -23.15 -21.75
CA GLU A 234 -46.98 -23.36 -20.69
C GLU A 234 -47.35 -22.64 -19.38
N ILE A 235 -48.04 -21.49 -19.47
CA ILE A 235 -48.57 -20.78 -18.29
C ILE A 235 -49.70 -21.57 -17.64
N ARG A 236 -50.60 -22.18 -18.43
CA ARG A 236 -51.66 -23.05 -17.92
C ARG A 236 -51.09 -24.34 -17.34
N GLU A 237 -50.12 -24.94 -18.01
CA GLU A 237 -49.41 -26.13 -17.53
C GLU A 237 -48.75 -25.85 -16.18
N LEU A 238 -48.11 -24.69 -16.00
CA LEU A 238 -47.54 -24.30 -14.71
C LEU A 238 -48.60 -24.19 -13.61
N ARG A 239 -49.78 -23.63 -13.91
CA ARG A 239 -50.91 -23.60 -12.95
C ARG A 239 -51.32 -25.03 -12.58
N ASP A 240 -51.51 -25.89 -13.57
CA ASP A 240 -51.99 -27.26 -13.37
C ASP A 240 -50.98 -28.09 -12.56
N ILE A 241 -49.68 -27.88 -12.78
CA ILE A 241 -48.61 -28.49 -11.97
C ILE A 241 -48.70 -28.03 -10.51
N LEU A 242 -48.89 -26.73 -10.25
CA LEU A 242 -49.00 -26.21 -8.89
C LEU A 242 -50.23 -26.78 -8.15
N GLU A 243 -51.38 -26.86 -8.83
CA GLU A 243 -52.62 -27.44 -8.30
C GLU A 243 -52.48 -28.95 -8.05
N SER A 244 -51.86 -29.69 -8.99
CA SER A 244 -51.59 -31.12 -8.84
C SER A 244 -50.69 -31.40 -7.64
N LEU A 245 -49.60 -30.63 -7.47
CA LEU A 245 -48.68 -30.80 -6.35
C LEU A 245 -49.36 -30.58 -4.99
N GLU A 246 -50.30 -29.64 -4.92
CA GLU A 246 -51.05 -29.39 -3.68
C GLU A 246 -52.01 -30.54 -3.38
N LYS A 247 -52.77 -30.98 -4.40
CA LYS A 247 -53.69 -32.11 -4.28
C LYS A 247 -52.97 -33.41 -3.92
N ASP A 248 -51.88 -33.74 -4.62
CA ASP A 248 -51.08 -34.95 -4.38
C ASP A 248 -50.54 -34.98 -2.95
N TYR A 249 -50.16 -33.82 -2.40
CA TYR A 249 -49.67 -33.70 -1.03
C TYR A 249 -50.79 -33.83 0.01
N GLU A 250 -51.99 -33.35 -0.28
CA GLU A 250 -53.17 -33.50 0.58
C GLU A 250 -53.66 -34.95 0.63
N GLU A 251 -53.60 -35.67 -0.48
CA GLU A 251 -54.02 -37.06 -0.62
C GLU A 251 -53.04 -38.08 0.03
N LEU A 252 -51.84 -37.64 0.46
CA LEU A 252 -50.88 -38.52 1.14
C LEU A 252 -51.44 -39.11 2.45
N PRO A 253 -51.28 -40.43 2.68
CA PRO A 253 -51.71 -41.06 3.92
C PRO A 253 -51.12 -40.41 5.17
N ALA A 254 -51.88 -40.42 6.26
CA ALA A 254 -51.42 -39.91 7.55
C ALA A 254 -50.10 -40.59 7.97
N GLY A 255 -49.06 -39.79 8.18
CA GLY A 255 -47.70 -40.25 8.51
C GLY A 255 -46.70 -40.28 7.33
N GLN A 256 -47.16 -40.19 6.08
CA GLN A 256 -46.29 -40.21 4.88
C GLN A 256 -46.00 -38.83 4.28
N LYS A 257 -46.48 -37.76 4.92
CA LYS A 257 -46.24 -36.36 4.47
C LYS A 257 -44.76 -35.95 4.46
N TYR A 258 -43.89 -36.69 5.16
CA TYR A 258 -42.44 -36.43 5.16
C TYR A 258 -41.69 -37.03 3.97
N SER A 259 -42.30 -37.98 3.25
CA SER A 259 -41.70 -38.66 2.08
C SER A 259 -42.23 -38.16 0.74
N GLY A 260 -43.31 -37.37 0.72
CA GLY A 260 -43.89 -36.81 -0.50
C GLY A 260 -43.22 -35.52 -0.97
N ILE A 261 -43.44 -35.17 -2.24
CA ILE A 261 -43.04 -33.87 -2.79
C ILE A 261 -43.89 -32.80 -2.12
N ARG A 262 -43.25 -31.79 -1.52
CA ARG A 262 -43.97 -30.68 -0.90
C ARG A 262 -44.42 -29.70 -1.98
N PRO A 263 -45.66 -29.18 -1.89
CA PRO A 263 -46.12 -28.15 -2.80
C PRO A 263 -45.30 -26.87 -2.61
N VAL A 264 -45.24 -26.08 -3.68
CA VAL A 264 -44.58 -24.78 -3.64
C VAL A 264 -45.33 -23.90 -2.64
N ASN A 265 -44.60 -23.21 -1.77
CA ASN A 265 -45.18 -22.31 -0.78
C ASN A 265 -46.11 -21.28 -1.45
N THR A 266 -47.30 -21.07 -0.90
CA THR A 266 -48.32 -20.14 -1.43
C THR A 266 -47.77 -18.72 -1.68
N ARG A 267 -46.87 -18.21 -0.83
CA ARG A 267 -46.24 -16.89 -1.04
C ARG A 267 -45.35 -16.86 -2.28
N VAL A 268 -44.64 -17.95 -2.54
CA VAL A 268 -43.79 -18.11 -3.74
C VAL A 268 -44.68 -18.24 -4.97
N GLN A 269 -45.79 -18.97 -4.89
CA GLN A 269 -46.77 -19.05 -5.98
C GLN A 269 -47.36 -17.66 -6.31
N CYS A 270 -47.79 -16.89 -5.30
CA CYS A 270 -48.27 -15.52 -5.50
C CYS A 270 -47.21 -14.61 -6.12
N ALA A 271 -45.96 -14.69 -5.65
CA ALA A 271 -44.86 -13.91 -6.22
C ALA A 271 -44.61 -14.27 -7.69
N LEU A 272 -44.69 -15.55 -8.04
CA LEU A 272 -44.56 -16.04 -9.41
C LEU A 272 -45.68 -15.49 -10.31
N TRP A 273 -46.93 -15.53 -9.85
CA TRP A 273 -48.06 -14.99 -10.60
C TRP A 273 -47.99 -13.47 -10.76
N ILE A 274 -47.57 -12.74 -9.72
CA ILE A 274 -47.33 -11.29 -9.80
C ILE A 274 -46.23 -11.00 -10.84
N GLY A 275 -45.12 -11.74 -10.80
CA GLY A 275 -44.05 -11.59 -11.79
C GLY A 275 -44.52 -11.83 -13.24
N LEU A 276 -45.28 -12.90 -13.47
CA LEU A 276 -45.81 -13.23 -14.81
C LEU A 276 -46.84 -12.21 -15.32
N SER A 277 -47.71 -11.69 -14.44
CA SER A 277 -48.78 -10.75 -14.81
C SER A 277 -48.31 -9.30 -14.96
N THR A 278 -47.28 -8.90 -14.22
CA THR A 278 -46.78 -7.52 -14.23
C THR A 278 -45.51 -7.32 -15.05
N LEU A 279 -44.84 -8.42 -15.41
CA LEU A 279 -43.50 -8.42 -16.01
C LEU A 279 -42.46 -7.66 -15.15
N CYS A 280 -42.75 -7.43 -13.87
CA CYS A 280 -41.82 -6.82 -12.93
C CYS A 280 -40.71 -7.81 -12.57
N ARG A 281 -39.47 -7.32 -12.56
CA ARG A 281 -38.30 -8.02 -12.03
C ARG A 281 -38.20 -7.91 -10.51
#